data_AF-A0A4R4XE42-F1
#
_entry.id   AF-A0A4R4XE42-F1
#
_cell.length_a   1.000
_cell.length_b   1.000
_cell.length_c   1.000
_cell.angle_alpha   90.00
_cell.angle_beta   90.00
_cell.angle_gamma   90.00
#
_symmetry.space_group_name_H-M   'P 1'
#
loop_
_entity.id
_entity.type
_entity.pdbx_description
1 polymer ?
#
loop_
_entity_poly.entity_id
_entity_poly.type
_entity_poly.pdbx_seq_one_letter_code
_entity_poly.pdbx_strand_id
1 'polypeptide(L)'
;MTLPSRVAASAAALVLALITPACAAEKQTFSAAGPTPSVAPLEANPVVQLNRKTFVPALSAAQAKLTSWQLNAKMMLNGTVMLEMTGSQTTRPAGTSVRMTGRELDGRTARLIKVGKTVYLSVSGVTPAGKYVKLRAGQEPELDQTLARTDPTTIFTSLGASLRGVEYTGRQVLDSVKLECYEVTVDVAKALKAQGQPVPKGLPRTATYTLWLDSAHRPRYISFEYAKVTMIVTLSGFNTPVRITPPPASKIVR
;
A
#
# COMPACT_ATOMS: atom_id res chain seq x y z
N MET A 1 4.52 12.11 34.90
CA MET A 1 3.35 11.23 35.02
C MET A 1 3.77 9.87 34.46
N THR A 2 4.11 8.93 35.34
CA THR A 2 4.73 7.64 35.02
C THR A 2 3.65 6.57 34.89
N LEU A 3 3.59 5.90 33.73
CA LEU A 3 2.67 4.79 33.48
C LEU A 3 3.31 3.46 33.91
N PRO A 4 2.59 2.59 34.62
CA PRO A 4 3.14 1.34 35.13
C PRO A 4 3.27 0.29 34.03
N SER A 5 4.47 -0.28 33.96
CA SER A 5 4.81 -1.49 33.23
C SER A 5 4.17 -2.71 33.91
N ARG A 6 3.44 -3.53 33.15
CA ARG A 6 3.27 -5.00 33.32
C ARG A 6 2.15 -5.49 32.42
N VAL A 7 2.49 -6.17 31.32
CA VAL A 7 2.00 -7.54 31.04
C VAL A 7 3.05 -8.20 30.15
N ALA A 8 3.72 -9.21 30.70
CA ALA A 8 4.45 -10.22 29.95
C ALA A 8 3.58 -11.48 29.94
N ALA A 9 3.40 -12.13 28.79
CA ALA A 9 3.19 -13.57 28.71
C ALA A 9 3.42 -14.06 27.27
N SER A 10 4.37 -14.97 27.16
CA SER A 10 4.75 -15.73 25.98
C SER A 10 3.65 -16.69 25.51
N ALA A 11 3.55 -16.92 24.21
CA ALA A 11 3.13 -18.20 23.65
C ALA A 11 3.86 -18.44 22.32
N ALA A 12 4.77 -19.41 22.36
CA ALA A 12 5.39 -20.02 21.20
C ALA A 12 4.42 -21.03 20.58
N ALA A 13 4.37 -21.12 19.25
CA ALA A 13 4.43 -22.39 18.48
C ALA A 13 4.14 -22.15 16.99
N LEU A 14 4.90 -22.88 16.19
CA LEU A 14 4.84 -23.11 14.74
C LEU A 14 3.42 -23.34 14.19
N VAL A 15 3.23 -23.03 12.90
CA VAL A 15 3.16 -24.01 11.79
C VAL A 15 3.18 -23.23 10.46
N LEU A 16 4.19 -23.52 9.64
CA LEU A 16 4.18 -23.18 8.22
C LEU A 16 3.17 -24.09 7.53
N ALA A 17 2.12 -23.51 6.96
CA ALA A 17 1.33 -24.17 5.92
C ALA A 17 1.42 -23.29 4.67
N LEU A 18 2.23 -23.75 3.71
CA LEU A 18 2.15 -23.33 2.32
C LEU A 18 0.79 -23.78 1.78
N ILE A 19 -0.13 -22.84 1.58
CA ILE A 19 -1.31 -23.08 0.77
C ILE A 19 -1.13 -22.20 -0.47
N THR A 20 -0.64 -22.82 -1.53
CA THR A 20 -0.72 -22.26 -2.87
C THR A 20 -2.20 -22.26 -3.27
N PRO A 21 -2.81 -21.12 -3.66
CA PRO A 21 -3.90 -21.20 -4.60
C PRO A 21 -3.28 -21.56 -5.96
N ALA A 22 -3.02 -22.84 -6.16
CA ALA A 22 -2.93 -23.37 -7.51
C ALA A 22 -4.33 -23.20 -8.12
N CYS A 23 -4.51 -22.18 -8.96
CA CYS A 23 -5.62 -22.11 -9.89
C CYS A 23 -5.49 -23.29 -10.87
N ALA A 24 -5.96 -24.46 -10.44
CA ALA A 24 -6.16 -25.61 -11.29
C ALA A 24 -7.34 -25.28 -12.21
N ALA A 25 -7.04 -25.04 -13.48
CA ALA A 25 -8.04 -24.96 -14.53
C ALA A 25 -8.57 -26.37 -14.79
N GLU A 26 -9.78 -26.65 -14.29
CA GLU A 26 -10.53 -27.86 -14.62
C GLU A 26 -11.05 -27.74 -16.05
N LYS A 27 -10.64 -28.68 -16.91
CA LYS A 27 -11.08 -28.76 -18.31
C LYS A 27 -12.52 -29.24 -18.36
N GLN A 28 -13.47 -28.32 -18.58
CA GLN A 28 -14.80 -28.67 -19.05
C GLN A 28 -14.77 -28.92 -20.56
N THR A 29 -14.96 -30.17 -20.95
CA THR A 29 -15.17 -30.61 -22.33
C THR A 29 -16.61 -30.29 -22.72
N PHE A 30 -16.81 -29.33 -23.63
CA PHE A 30 -18.08 -29.13 -24.32
C PHE A 30 -17.98 -29.60 -25.77
N SER A 31 -18.97 -30.39 -26.18
CA SER A 31 -19.10 -30.98 -27.51
C SER A 31 -19.57 -29.95 -28.55
N ALA A 32 -19.19 -30.20 -29.80
CA ALA A 32 -19.05 -29.28 -30.92
C ALA A 32 -20.34 -28.64 -31.49
N ALA A 33 -20.19 -27.45 -32.07
CA ALA A 33 -21.09 -26.89 -33.09
C ALA A 33 -20.33 -25.97 -34.09
N GLY A 34 -20.33 -26.34 -35.37
CA GLY A 34 -20.22 -25.45 -36.56
C GLY A 34 -18.84 -24.87 -36.94
N PRO A 35 -18.39 -24.99 -38.22
CA PRO A 35 -17.15 -24.37 -38.68
C PRO A 35 -17.35 -22.88 -38.97
N THR A 36 -16.93 -22.02 -38.04
CA THR A 36 -16.71 -20.59 -38.30
C THR A 36 -15.32 -20.43 -38.92
N PRO A 37 -15.11 -19.58 -39.96
CA PRO A 37 -13.78 -19.37 -40.53
C PRO A 37 -12.79 -18.93 -39.46
N SER A 38 -11.73 -19.72 -39.32
CA SER A 38 -10.62 -19.55 -38.40
C SER A 38 -9.87 -18.25 -38.74
N VAL A 39 -10.24 -17.15 -38.10
CA VAL A 39 -9.36 -16.00 -37.98
C VAL A 39 -8.15 -16.46 -37.18
N ALA A 40 -6.98 -16.47 -37.82
CA ALA A 40 -5.72 -16.78 -37.17
C ALA A 40 -5.63 -15.97 -35.86
N PRO A 41 -5.29 -16.61 -34.71
CA PRO A 41 -5.03 -15.85 -33.50
C PRO A 41 -3.98 -14.80 -33.83
N LEU A 42 -4.33 -13.51 -33.67
CA LEU A 42 -3.29 -12.49 -33.61
C LEU A 42 -2.31 -12.99 -32.55
N GLU A 43 -1.07 -13.28 -32.96
CA GLU A 43 0.03 -13.48 -32.04
C GLU A 43 0.05 -12.25 -31.13
N ALA A 44 -0.47 -12.41 -29.93
CA ALA A 44 -0.30 -11.42 -28.89
C ALA A 44 1.21 -11.35 -28.69
N ASN A 45 1.82 -10.23 -29.08
CA ASN A 45 3.21 -9.92 -28.74
C ASN A 45 3.45 -10.40 -27.31
N PRO A 46 4.48 -11.24 -27.06
CA PRO A 46 4.73 -11.75 -25.73
C PRO A 46 4.94 -10.54 -24.83
N VAL A 47 3.95 -10.25 -23.98
CA VAL A 47 4.09 -9.22 -22.95
C VAL A 47 5.17 -9.77 -22.03
N VAL A 48 6.38 -9.23 -22.18
CA VAL A 48 7.53 -9.62 -21.38
C VAL A 48 7.19 -9.32 -19.94
N GLN A 49 6.90 -10.38 -19.19
CA GLN A 49 6.49 -10.28 -17.80
C GLN A 49 7.63 -9.67 -16.97
N LEU A 50 7.26 -8.84 -16.00
CA LEU A 50 8.25 -8.20 -15.15
C LEU A 50 8.96 -9.24 -14.29
N ASN A 51 10.26 -9.06 -14.12
CA ASN A 51 11.11 -9.93 -13.30
C ASN A 51 11.90 -9.08 -12.30
N ARG A 52 12.71 -9.72 -11.45
CA ARG A 52 13.48 -9.03 -10.40
C ARG A 52 14.28 -7.82 -10.88
N LYS A 53 14.79 -7.82 -12.12
CA LYS A 53 15.57 -6.72 -12.68
C LYS A 53 14.70 -5.59 -13.24
N THR A 54 13.55 -5.93 -13.84
CA THR A 54 12.71 -4.97 -14.56
C THR A 54 11.54 -4.42 -13.74
N PHE A 55 11.17 -5.09 -12.64
CA PHE A 55 10.00 -4.74 -11.83
C PHE A 55 10.09 -3.35 -11.21
N VAL A 56 11.11 -3.07 -10.41
CA VAL A 56 11.25 -1.77 -9.73
C VAL A 56 11.44 -0.61 -10.72
N PRO A 57 12.25 -0.73 -11.79
CA PRO A 57 12.30 0.27 -12.85
C PRO A 57 10.93 0.56 -13.48
N ALA A 58 10.13 -0.47 -13.78
CA ALA A 58 8.80 -0.31 -14.37
C ALA A 58 7.85 0.46 -13.44
N LEU A 59 7.79 0.08 -12.15
CA LEU A 59 6.96 0.77 -11.15
C LEU A 59 7.41 2.23 -10.95
N SER A 60 8.71 2.47 -10.93
CA SER A 60 9.28 3.81 -10.75
C SER A 60 8.95 4.73 -11.95
N ALA A 61 9.07 4.19 -13.16
CA ALA A 61 8.71 4.89 -14.39
C ALA A 61 7.20 5.18 -14.47
N ALA A 62 6.36 4.25 -14.00
CA ALA A 62 4.92 4.46 -13.90
C ALA A 62 4.58 5.56 -12.89
N GLN A 63 5.19 5.54 -11.71
CA GLN A 63 4.99 6.54 -10.66
C GLN A 63 5.42 7.95 -11.09
N ALA A 64 6.55 8.09 -11.79
CA ALA A 64 7.07 9.39 -12.22
C ALA A 64 6.11 10.15 -13.14
N LYS A 65 5.20 9.44 -13.82
CA LYS A 65 4.16 9.99 -14.70
C LYS A 65 2.90 10.42 -13.94
N LEU A 66 2.78 10.10 -12.67
CA LEU A 66 1.59 10.42 -11.88
C LEU A 66 1.61 11.85 -11.34
N THR A 67 0.51 12.57 -11.57
CA THR A 67 0.27 13.89 -10.97
C THR A 67 -0.56 13.78 -9.70
N SER A 68 -1.42 12.77 -9.62
CA SER A 68 -2.30 12.52 -8.48
C SER A 68 -2.83 11.09 -8.47
N TRP A 69 -3.30 10.65 -7.31
CA TRP A 69 -4.04 9.39 -7.15
C TRP A 69 -4.87 9.39 -5.87
N GLN A 70 -5.86 8.52 -5.83
CA GLN A 70 -6.66 8.21 -4.66
C GLN A 70 -6.18 6.91 -4.02
N LEU A 71 -6.27 6.84 -2.70
CA LEU A 71 -5.88 5.73 -1.86
C LEU A 71 -7.11 5.27 -1.08
N ASN A 72 -7.41 3.97 -1.12
CA ASN A 72 -8.27 3.32 -0.15
C ASN A 72 -7.50 2.13 0.42
N ALA A 73 -7.36 2.05 1.73
CA ALA A 73 -6.67 0.96 2.38
C ALA A 73 -7.47 0.43 3.57
N LYS A 74 -7.36 -0.87 3.80
CA LYS A 74 -7.97 -1.56 4.93
C LYS A 74 -6.91 -2.41 5.61
N MET A 75 -6.83 -2.29 6.93
CA MET A 75 -6.08 -3.19 7.78
C MET A 75 -7.07 -4.05 8.55
N MET A 76 -6.89 -5.36 8.45
CA MET A 76 -7.73 -6.35 9.10
C MET A 76 -6.86 -7.18 10.06
N LEU A 77 -7.42 -7.56 11.20
CA LEU A 77 -6.84 -8.55 12.11
C LEU A 77 -7.84 -9.70 12.24
N ASN A 78 -7.42 -10.92 11.92
CA ASN A 78 -8.30 -12.09 11.90
C ASN A 78 -9.58 -11.86 11.06
N GLY A 79 -9.44 -11.22 9.90
CA GLY A 79 -10.56 -10.87 9.01
C GLY A 79 -11.46 -9.72 9.49
N THR A 80 -11.26 -9.21 10.72
CA THR A 80 -12.01 -8.04 11.23
C THR A 80 -11.30 -6.75 10.83
N VAL A 81 -12.00 -5.81 10.21
CA VAL A 81 -11.45 -4.49 9.87
C VAL A 81 -11.11 -3.72 11.14
N MET A 82 -9.82 -3.44 11.33
CA MET A 82 -9.28 -2.70 12.46
C MET A 82 -9.06 -1.22 12.11
N LEU A 83 -8.69 -0.93 10.88
CA LEU A 83 -8.44 0.42 10.39
C LEU A 83 -8.82 0.53 8.91
N GLU A 84 -9.56 1.55 8.56
CA GLU A 84 -9.80 1.99 7.19
C GLU A 84 -9.11 3.33 6.97
N MET A 85 -8.50 3.48 5.81
CA MET A 85 -7.81 4.69 5.39
C MET A 85 -8.31 5.08 4.00
N THR A 86 -8.70 6.32 3.83
CA THR A 86 -9.05 6.88 2.51
C THR A 86 -8.30 8.18 2.31
N GLY A 87 -7.90 8.49 1.08
CA GLY A 87 -7.11 9.68 0.85
C GLY A 87 -6.77 9.95 -0.60
N SER A 88 -5.99 11.00 -0.77
CA SER A 88 -5.50 11.46 -2.07
C SER A 88 -4.09 12.02 -1.93
N GLN A 89 -3.30 11.88 -2.98
CA GLN A 89 -1.99 12.50 -3.11
C GLN A 89 -1.90 13.29 -4.42
N THR A 90 -1.08 14.34 -4.40
CA THR A 90 -0.68 15.14 -5.57
C THR A 90 0.84 15.32 -5.55
N THR A 91 1.46 15.36 -6.72
CA THR A 91 2.90 15.64 -6.87
C THR A 91 3.19 17.10 -7.23
N ARG A 92 2.21 17.86 -7.73
CA ARG A 92 2.38 19.25 -8.18
C ARG A 92 1.16 20.14 -7.83
N PRO A 93 1.20 20.92 -6.73
CA PRO A 93 2.21 20.86 -5.67
C PRO A 93 2.13 19.54 -4.89
N ALA A 94 3.24 19.14 -4.27
CA ALA A 94 3.29 17.95 -3.43
C ALA A 94 2.34 18.11 -2.22
N GLY A 95 1.41 17.18 -2.09
CA GLY A 95 0.41 17.21 -1.03
C GLY A 95 -0.22 15.86 -0.77
N THR A 96 -0.69 15.66 0.45
CA THR A 96 -1.35 14.41 0.88
C THR A 96 -2.49 14.75 1.80
N SER A 97 -3.64 14.10 1.61
CA SER A 97 -4.77 14.16 2.53
C SER A 97 -5.24 12.74 2.78
N VAL A 98 -5.30 12.36 4.04
CA VAL A 98 -5.72 11.02 4.47
C VAL A 98 -6.69 11.15 5.62
N ARG A 99 -7.78 10.39 5.56
CA ARG A 99 -8.70 10.14 6.65
C ARG A 99 -8.50 8.69 7.09
N MET A 100 -8.39 8.47 8.39
CA MET A 100 -8.25 7.14 8.98
C MET A 100 -9.36 6.97 10.02
N THR A 101 -9.95 5.78 10.10
CA THR A 101 -10.96 5.45 11.11
C THR A 101 -10.94 3.96 11.41
N GLY A 102 -11.24 3.58 12.64
CA GLY A 102 -11.34 2.16 13.00
C GLY A 102 -11.09 1.89 14.47
N ARG A 103 -11.13 0.61 14.83
CA ARG A 103 -10.92 0.11 16.19
C ARG A 103 -9.52 0.40 16.72
N GLU A 104 -8.52 0.42 15.84
CA GLU A 104 -7.14 0.80 16.19
C GLU A 104 -7.03 2.23 16.75
N LEU A 105 -8.03 3.08 16.44
CA LEU A 105 -8.13 4.46 16.94
C LEU A 105 -9.19 4.60 18.04
N ASP A 106 -9.58 3.52 18.72
CA ASP A 106 -10.71 3.50 19.67
C ASP A 106 -12.03 3.96 19.02
N GLY A 107 -12.22 3.68 17.74
CA GLY A 107 -13.37 4.17 16.95
C GLY A 107 -13.27 5.64 16.53
N ARG A 108 -12.18 6.35 16.86
CA ARG A 108 -11.96 7.74 16.47
C ARG A 108 -11.66 7.87 14.97
N THR A 109 -11.87 9.07 14.45
CA THR A 109 -11.42 9.47 13.12
C THR A 109 -10.18 10.36 13.25
N ALA A 110 -9.09 9.98 12.58
CA ALA A 110 -7.94 10.85 12.35
C ALA A 110 -8.00 11.45 10.94
N ARG A 111 -7.63 12.72 10.81
CA ARG A 111 -7.44 13.41 9.52
C ARG A 111 -6.04 14.00 9.48
N LEU A 112 -5.31 13.66 8.44
CA LEU A 112 -3.98 14.14 8.16
C LEU A 112 -4.00 14.93 6.85
N ILE A 113 -3.44 16.14 6.86
CA ILE A 113 -3.17 16.92 5.66
C ILE A 113 -1.70 17.32 5.69
N LYS A 114 -0.94 16.92 4.67
CA LYS A 114 0.44 17.34 4.46
C LYS A 114 0.50 18.27 3.26
N VAL A 115 1.07 19.45 3.45
CA VAL A 115 1.37 20.42 2.39
C VAL A 115 2.79 20.92 2.61
N GLY A 116 3.68 20.64 1.65
CA GLY A 116 5.11 20.89 1.81
C GLY A 116 5.68 20.21 3.07
N LYS A 117 6.34 20.99 3.93
CA LYS A 117 6.95 20.55 5.20
C LYS A 117 6.01 20.67 6.42
N THR A 118 4.72 20.93 6.21
CA THR A 118 3.75 21.08 7.30
C THR A 118 2.72 19.96 7.27
N VAL A 119 2.48 19.37 8.43
CA VAL A 119 1.41 18.40 8.69
C VAL A 119 0.35 19.06 9.55
N TYR A 120 -0.91 18.81 9.21
CA TYR A 120 -2.07 19.19 9.99
C TYR A 120 -2.77 17.91 10.41
N LEU A 121 -2.88 17.70 11.72
CA LEU A 121 -3.48 16.51 12.31
C LEU A 121 -4.74 16.88 13.09
N SER A 122 -5.82 16.14 12.88
CA SER A 122 -7.05 16.25 13.67
C SER A 122 -7.48 14.86 14.08
N VAL A 123 -7.64 14.62 15.38
CA VAL A 123 -8.13 13.34 15.91
C VAL A 123 -9.40 13.61 16.72
N SER A 124 -10.52 13.01 16.32
CA SER A 124 -11.80 13.22 17.00
C SER A 124 -11.73 12.81 18.47
N GLY A 125 -12.16 13.68 19.39
CA GLY A 125 -12.12 13.43 20.83
C GLY A 125 -10.76 13.70 21.49
N VAL A 126 -9.73 14.05 20.72
CA VAL A 126 -8.40 14.44 21.23
C VAL A 126 -8.10 15.89 20.84
N THR A 127 -8.23 16.22 19.56
CA THR A 127 -8.14 17.59 19.07
C THR A 127 -9.50 18.28 19.25
N PRO A 128 -9.55 19.58 19.61
CA PRO A 128 -10.82 20.31 19.67
C PRO A 128 -11.64 20.14 18.39
N ALA A 129 -12.96 20.00 18.53
CA ALA A 129 -13.83 19.60 17.43
C ALA A 129 -13.66 20.50 16.18
N GLY A 130 -13.38 19.86 15.05
CA GLY A 130 -13.15 20.55 13.77
C GLY A 130 -11.86 21.35 13.69
N LYS A 131 -10.96 21.24 14.67
CA LYS A 131 -9.64 21.87 14.66
C LYS A 131 -8.54 20.89 14.25
N TYR A 132 -7.40 21.45 13.87
CA TYR A 132 -6.16 20.75 13.53
C TYR A 132 -5.02 21.29 14.38
N VAL A 133 -4.17 20.38 14.86
CA VAL A 133 -2.84 20.72 15.35
C VAL A 133 -1.93 20.88 14.14
N LYS A 134 -1.14 21.95 14.12
CA LYS A 134 -0.15 22.23 13.07
C LYS A 134 1.22 21.77 13.56
N LEU A 135 1.86 20.93 12.77
CA LEU A 135 3.16 20.36 13.05
C LEU A 135 4.10 20.68 11.87
N ARG A 136 5.27 21.26 12.13
CA ARG A 136 6.27 21.57 11.09
C ARG A 136 7.48 20.65 11.21
N ALA A 137 8.03 20.24 10.07
CA ALA A 137 9.30 19.52 10.05
C ALA A 137 10.39 20.30 10.81
N GLY A 138 11.26 19.59 11.51
CA GLY A 138 12.32 20.13 12.36
C GLY A 138 11.87 20.56 13.76
N GLN A 139 10.58 20.48 14.09
CA GLN A 139 10.11 20.77 15.45
C GLN A 139 10.22 19.55 16.38
N GLU A 140 9.96 18.35 15.86
CA GLU A 140 9.95 17.10 16.62
C GLU A 140 10.65 16.01 15.79
N PRO A 141 11.69 15.33 16.31
CA PRO A 141 12.40 14.27 15.59
C PRO A 141 11.48 13.12 15.13
N GLU A 142 10.48 12.75 15.93
CA GLU A 142 9.51 11.70 15.58
C GLU A 142 8.62 12.10 14.38
N LEU A 143 8.29 13.39 14.28
CA LEU A 143 7.51 13.92 13.16
C LEU A 143 8.33 13.88 11.88
N ASP A 144 9.62 14.22 11.95
CA ASP A 144 10.51 14.19 10.78
C ASP A 144 10.69 12.77 10.25
N GLN A 145 10.87 11.80 11.15
CA GLN A 145 10.90 10.38 10.78
C GLN A 145 9.59 9.95 10.12
N THR A 146 8.45 10.36 10.67
CA THR A 146 7.12 10.06 10.10
C THR A 146 6.96 10.68 8.72
N LEU A 147 7.38 11.94 8.56
CA LEU A 147 7.32 12.66 7.29
C LEU A 147 8.20 12.03 6.22
N ALA A 148 9.41 11.60 6.59
CA ALA A 148 10.32 10.89 5.69
C ALA A 148 9.69 9.59 5.18
N ARG A 149 8.98 8.84 6.03
CA ARG A 149 8.26 7.61 5.65
C ARG A 149 7.10 7.83 4.66
N THR A 150 6.57 9.05 4.58
CA THR A 150 5.46 9.40 3.65
C THR A 150 5.93 9.86 2.28
N ASP A 151 7.24 9.90 2.03
CA ASP A 151 7.78 10.25 0.71
C ASP A 151 7.65 9.04 -0.24
N PRO A 152 6.83 9.12 -1.31
CA PRO A 152 6.60 8.01 -2.22
C PRO A 152 7.85 7.59 -2.99
N THR A 153 8.88 8.44 -3.10
CA THR A 153 10.15 8.08 -3.75
C THR A 153 10.98 7.10 -2.92
N THR A 154 10.87 7.17 -1.59
CA THR A 154 11.59 6.28 -0.68
C THR A 154 11.05 4.85 -0.71
N ILE A 155 9.77 4.68 -1.05
CA ILE A 155 9.10 3.37 -1.12
C ILE A 155 9.74 2.49 -2.19
N PHE A 156 9.95 3.00 -3.40
CA PHE A 156 10.53 2.22 -4.49
C PHE A 156 12.03 1.98 -4.30
N THR A 157 12.76 2.92 -3.71
CA THR A 157 14.16 2.72 -3.30
C THR A 157 14.28 1.62 -2.26
N SER A 158 13.43 1.63 -1.23
CA SER A 158 13.37 0.57 -0.20
C SER A 158 12.98 -0.78 -0.80
N LEU A 159 12.01 -0.79 -1.71
CA LEU A 159 11.61 -2.00 -2.43
C LEU A 159 12.78 -2.56 -3.25
N GLY A 160 13.48 -1.73 -4.04
CA GLY A 160 14.64 -2.16 -4.82
C GLY A 160 15.76 -2.75 -3.98
N ALA A 161 16.08 -2.14 -2.83
CA ALA A 161 17.12 -2.62 -1.93
C ALA A 161 16.75 -3.95 -1.23
N SER A 162 15.45 -4.17 -1.00
CA SER A 162 14.94 -5.34 -0.27
C SER A 162 14.45 -6.47 -1.16
N LEU A 163 14.27 -6.24 -2.47
CA LEU A 163 13.69 -7.20 -3.40
C LEU A 163 14.49 -8.51 -3.47
N ARG A 164 13.82 -9.63 -3.20
CA ARG A 164 14.38 -10.98 -3.29
C ARG A 164 13.84 -11.74 -4.50
N GLY A 165 12.53 -11.63 -4.76
CA GLY A 165 11.85 -12.35 -5.83
C GLY A 165 10.69 -11.55 -6.40
N VAL A 166 10.43 -11.77 -7.68
CA VAL A 166 9.24 -11.30 -8.41
C VAL A 166 8.79 -12.47 -9.25
N GLU A 167 7.57 -12.91 -9.00
CA GLU A 167 6.92 -14.01 -9.71
C GLU A 167 5.63 -13.51 -10.32
N TYR A 168 5.44 -13.76 -11.61
CA TYR A 168 4.18 -13.47 -12.27
C TYR A 168 3.20 -14.63 -12.01
N THR A 169 2.05 -14.33 -11.43
CA THR A 169 1.06 -15.34 -11.01
C THR A 169 -0.18 -15.40 -11.89
N GLY A 170 -0.26 -14.55 -12.91
CA GLY A 170 -1.32 -14.60 -13.92
C GLY A 170 -1.98 -13.26 -14.21
N ARG A 171 -3.11 -13.30 -14.93
CA ARG A 171 -3.94 -12.12 -15.19
C ARG A 171 -5.26 -12.24 -14.46
N GLN A 172 -5.75 -11.11 -13.97
CA GLN A 172 -7.07 -11.02 -13.38
C GLN A 172 -7.80 -9.80 -13.93
N VAL A 173 -9.13 -9.88 -14.02
CA VAL A 173 -9.97 -8.71 -14.29
C VAL A 173 -10.55 -8.25 -12.97
N LEU A 174 -10.23 -7.02 -12.55
CA LEU A 174 -10.82 -6.35 -11.39
C LEU A 174 -11.39 -5.01 -11.84
N ASP A 175 -12.65 -4.72 -11.48
CA ASP A 175 -13.38 -3.52 -11.89
C ASP A 175 -13.32 -3.24 -13.40
N SER A 176 -13.49 -4.28 -14.22
CA SER A 176 -13.38 -4.22 -15.69
C SER A 176 -12.00 -3.82 -16.22
N VAL A 177 -10.95 -3.82 -15.39
CA VAL A 177 -9.57 -3.58 -15.79
C VAL A 177 -8.80 -4.91 -15.79
N LYS A 178 -8.13 -5.22 -16.91
CA LYS A 178 -7.18 -6.34 -16.98
C LYS A 178 -5.90 -5.97 -16.23
N LEU A 179 -5.51 -6.81 -15.29
CA LEU A 179 -4.36 -6.62 -14.43
C LEU A 179 -3.41 -7.80 -14.51
N GLU A 180 -2.12 -7.52 -14.45
CA GLU A 180 -1.06 -8.52 -14.27
C GLU A 180 -0.78 -8.67 -12.77
N CYS A 181 -0.78 -9.91 -12.30
CA CYS A 181 -0.63 -10.26 -10.89
C CYS A 181 0.81 -10.70 -10.64
N TYR A 182 1.41 -10.17 -9.58
CA TYR A 182 2.77 -10.50 -9.19
C TYR A 182 2.86 -10.79 -7.70
N GLU A 183 3.57 -11.85 -7.34
CA GLU A 183 4.06 -12.08 -5.99
C GLU A 183 5.48 -11.52 -5.85
N VAL A 184 5.64 -10.63 -4.89
CA VAL A 184 6.87 -9.87 -4.66
C VAL A 184 7.40 -10.21 -3.28
N THR A 185 8.48 -10.96 -3.24
CA THR A 185 9.16 -11.32 -1.99
C THR A 185 10.23 -10.29 -1.67
N VAL A 186 10.19 -9.72 -0.48
CA VAL A 186 11.18 -8.75 0.03
C VAL A 186 11.85 -9.27 1.30
N ASP A 187 13.05 -8.79 1.54
CA ASP A 187 13.79 -8.95 2.79
C ASP A 187 13.35 -7.88 3.78
N VAL A 188 12.73 -8.30 4.88
CA VAL A 188 12.11 -7.37 5.86
C VAL A 188 13.16 -6.51 6.54
N ALA A 189 14.30 -7.11 6.93
CA ALA A 189 15.38 -6.38 7.59
C ALA A 189 16.00 -5.33 6.67
N LYS A 190 16.22 -5.64 5.39
CA LYS A 190 16.70 -4.68 4.40
C LYS A 190 15.68 -3.57 4.11
N ALA A 191 14.40 -3.92 4.01
CA ALA A 191 13.34 -2.94 3.78
C ALA A 191 13.30 -1.91 4.91
N LEU A 192 13.28 -2.38 6.16
CA LEU A 192 13.32 -1.53 7.36
C LEU A 192 14.59 -0.70 7.44
N LYS A 193 15.76 -1.30 7.22
CA LYS A 193 17.04 -0.56 7.21
C LYS A 193 17.07 0.53 6.13
N ALA A 194 16.53 0.26 4.94
CA ALA A 194 16.43 1.25 3.87
C ALA A 194 15.45 2.40 4.20
N GLN A 195 14.50 2.16 5.10
CA GLN A 195 13.60 3.17 5.66
C GLN A 195 14.16 3.84 6.94
N GLY A 196 15.42 3.56 7.30
CA GLY A 196 16.05 4.06 8.52
C GLY A 196 15.42 3.53 9.81
N GLN A 197 14.74 2.38 9.75
CA GLN A 197 14.04 1.79 10.89
C GLN A 197 14.91 0.73 11.58
N PRO A 198 14.83 0.62 12.92
CA PRO A 198 15.37 -0.54 13.61
C PRO A 198 14.65 -1.80 13.13
N VAL A 199 15.30 -2.96 13.25
CA VAL A 199 14.69 -4.26 12.95
C VAL A 199 14.21 -4.88 14.26
N PRO A 200 12.89 -4.93 14.53
CA PRO A 200 12.35 -5.63 15.70
C PRO A 200 12.76 -7.10 15.72
N LYS A 201 12.99 -7.64 16.93
CA LYS A 201 13.18 -9.08 17.12
C LYS A 201 11.87 -9.82 16.80
N GLY A 202 11.98 -10.99 16.19
CA GLY A 202 10.84 -11.86 15.91
C GLY A 202 10.12 -11.62 14.57
N LEU A 203 10.61 -10.69 13.74
CA LEU A 203 10.10 -10.55 12.37
C LEU A 203 10.57 -11.70 11.47
N PRO A 204 9.77 -12.11 10.48
CA PRO A 204 10.18 -13.09 9.49
C PRO A 204 11.31 -12.50 8.65
N ARG A 205 12.16 -13.38 8.13
CA ARG A 205 13.25 -12.97 7.23
C ARG A 205 12.72 -12.30 5.96
N THR A 206 11.59 -12.79 5.46
CA THR A 206 10.98 -12.32 4.21
C THR A 206 9.50 -12.04 4.39
N ALA A 207 8.99 -11.14 3.56
CA ALA A 207 7.57 -10.82 3.42
C ALA A 207 7.19 -10.92 1.94
N THR A 208 6.00 -11.43 1.65
CA THR A 208 5.46 -11.51 0.29
C THR A 208 4.29 -10.55 0.15
N TYR A 209 4.32 -9.75 -0.91
CA TYR A 209 3.24 -8.87 -1.30
C TYR A 209 2.63 -9.38 -2.60
N THR A 210 1.32 -9.31 -2.73
CA THR A 210 0.65 -9.51 -4.02
C THR A 210 0.32 -8.15 -4.61
N LEU A 211 0.80 -7.89 -5.82
CA LEU A 211 0.55 -6.65 -6.55
C LEU A 211 -0.23 -6.96 -7.82
N TRP A 212 -1.26 -6.17 -8.08
CA TRP A 212 -1.98 -6.17 -9.35
C TRP A 212 -1.68 -4.88 -10.09
N LEU A 213 -1.03 -5.02 -11.24
CA LEU A 213 -0.57 -3.90 -12.04
C LEU A 213 -1.46 -3.73 -13.28
N ASP A 214 -1.77 -2.49 -13.65
CA ASP A 214 -2.39 -2.21 -14.95
C ASP A 214 -1.37 -2.26 -16.09
N SER A 215 -1.84 -2.06 -17.33
CA SER A 215 -0.99 -2.07 -18.52
C SER A 215 0.06 -0.96 -18.55
N ALA A 216 -0.06 0.06 -17.69
CA ALA A 216 0.95 1.10 -17.51
C ALA A 216 1.90 0.80 -16.34
N HIS A 217 1.84 -0.42 -15.79
CA HIS A 217 2.58 -0.90 -14.62
C HIS A 217 2.30 -0.09 -13.34
N ARG A 218 1.11 0.54 -13.25
CA ARG A 218 0.68 1.20 -12.03
C ARG A 218 0.04 0.16 -11.11
N PRO A 219 0.39 0.12 -9.81
CA PRO A 219 -0.33 -0.72 -8.87
C PRO A 219 -1.76 -0.25 -8.75
N ARG A 220 -2.74 -1.14 -8.97
CA ARG A 220 -4.17 -0.91 -8.72
C ARG A 220 -4.59 -1.52 -7.40
N TYR A 221 -4.00 -2.66 -7.07
CA TYR A 221 -4.20 -3.37 -5.82
C TYR A 221 -2.86 -3.83 -5.26
N ILE A 222 -2.73 -3.75 -3.95
CA ILE A 222 -1.60 -4.28 -3.19
C ILE A 222 -2.21 -5.02 -2.00
N SER A 223 -1.81 -6.26 -1.81
CA SER A 223 -2.20 -7.06 -0.66
C SER A 223 -0.95 -7.55 0.06
N PHE A 224 -1.03 -7.57 1.38
CA PHE A 224 0.00 -8.10 2.26
C PHE A 224 -0.68 -8.80 3.42
N GLU A 225 -0.18 -9.97 3.79
CA GLU A 225 -0.62 -10.67 4.99
C GLU A 225 0.58 -11.06 5.84
N TYR A 226 0.50 -10.76 7.13
CA TYR A 226 1.50 -11.15 8.10
C TYR A 226 0.89 -11.28 9.48
N ALA A 227 1.16 -12.40 10.15
CA ALA A 227 0.71 -12.65 11.53
C ALA A 227 -0.80 -12.39 11.72
N LYS A 228 -1.63 -12.84 10.76
CA LYS A 228 -3.09 -12.63 10.70
C LYS A 228 -3.54 -11.17 10.53
N VAL A 229 -2.58 -10.26 10.31
CA VAL A 229 -2.84 -8.90 9.87
C VAL A 229 -2.82 -8.90 8.34
N THR A 230 -3.94 -8.53 7.74
CA THR A 230 -4.07 -8.37 6.30
C THR A 230 -4.20 -6.89 5.98
N MET A 231 -3.34 -6.36 5.12
CA MET A 231 -3.43 -5.01 4.59
C MET A 231 -3.78 -5.08 3.10
N ILE A 232 -4.88 -4.45 2.74
CA ILE A 232 -5.30 -4.28 1.35
C ILE A 232 -5.22 -2.79 1.02
N VAL A 233 -4.58 -2.46 -0.09
CA VAL A 233 -4.48 -1.09 -0.61
C VAL A 233 -4.97 -1.08 -2.05
N THR A 234 -5.92 -0.21 -2.34
CA THR A 234 -6.44 0.07 -3.67
C THR A 234 -6.04 1.48 -4.08
N LEU A 235 -5.46 1.60 -5.27
CA LEU A 235 -5.06 2.86 -5.87
C LEU A 235 -5.90 3.12 -7.12
N SER A 236 -6.49 4.31 -7.18
CA SER A 236 -7.42 4.70 -8.23
C SER A 236 -7.34 6.20 -8.53
N GLY A 237 -8.21 6.72 -9.41
CA GLY A 237 -8.26 8.16 -9.71
C GLY A 237 -6.94 8.75 -10.21
N PHE A 238 -6.13 7.97 -10.93
CA PHE A 238 -4.82 8.42 -11.40
C PHE A 238 -4.96 9.64 -12.30
N ASN A 239 -4.15 10.66 -12.04
CA ASN A 239 -4.08 11.91 -12.78
C ASN A 239 -5.38 12.73 -12.81
N THR A 240 -6.36 12.41 -11.95
CA THR A 240 -7.53 13.24 -11.75
C THR A 240 -7.14 14.49 -10.96
N PRO A 241 -7.48 15.71 -11.40
CA PRO A 241 -7.13 16.94 -10.68
C PRO A 241 -7.63 16.91 -9.23
N VAL A 242 -6.71 17.03 -8.27
CA VAL A 242 -7.02 17.14 -6.84
C VAL A 242 -6.19 18.28 -6.26
N ARG A 243 -6.85 19.21 -5.57
CA ARG A 243 -6.18 20.31 -4.88
C ARG A 243 -6.19 20.07 -3.38
N ILE A 244 -5.00 19.89 -2.81
CA ILE A 244 -4.81 19.72 -1.37
C ILE A 244 -4.24 21.02 -0.81
N THR A 245 -4.98 21.63 0.13
CA THR A 245 -4.60 22.90 0.76
C THR A 245 -4.56 22.78 2.28
N PRO A 246 -3.81 23.64 2.97
CA PRO A 246 -3.87 23.74 4.43
C PRO A 246 -5.30 24.00 4.92
N PRO A 247 -5.66 23.52 6.13
CA PRO A 247 -6.86 23.98 6.80
C PRO A 247 -6.87 25.51 6.94
N PRO A 248 -8.05 26.17 6.93
CA PRO A 248 -8.16 27.58 7.25
C PRO A 248 -7.53 27.91 8.61
N ALA A 249 -6.95 29.10 8.77
CA ALA A 249 -6.31 29.50 10.02
C ALA A 249 -7.25 29.40 11.24
N SER A 250 -8.54 29.70 11.04
CA SER A 250 -9.59 29.56 12.06
C SER A 250 -9.83 28.10 12.50
N LYS A 251 -9.33 27.12 11.75
CA LYS A 251 -9.40 25.69 12.05
C LYS A 251 -8.09 25.15 12.64
N ILE A 252 -7.09 25.99 12.88
CA ILE A 252 -5.84 25.59 13.53
C ILE A 252 -5.96 25.89 15.03
N VAL A 253 -5.53 24.95 15.88
CA VAL A 253 -5.41 25.17 17.33
C VAL A 253 -4.33 26.23 17.55
N ARG A 254 -4.61 27.20 18.43
CA ARG A 254 -3.63 28.23 18.81
C ARG A 254 -2.58 27.68 19.74
#